data_AF-A0A3C1M5P7-F1
#
_entry.id   AF-A0A3C1M5P7-F1
#
_cell.length_a   1.000
_cell.length_b   1.000
_cell.length_c   1.000
_cell.angle_alpha   90.00
_cell.angle_beta   90.00
_cell.angle_gamma   90.00
#
_symmetry.space_group_name_H-M   'P 1'
#
loop_
_entity.id
_entity.type
_entity.pdbx_description
1 polymer ?
#
loop_
_entity_poly.entity_id
_entity_poly.type
_entity_poly.pdbx_seq_one_letter_code
_entity_poly.pdbx_strand_id
1 'polypeptide(L)' 'MSHTTSKKRQREQTQRDRRTQKEAHRLKRKTEGPRSQGQDDPDLAGMVAGPQPPQEDGIH' A
#
# COMPACT_ATOMS: atom_id res chain seq x y z
N MET A 1 -26.17 21.89 23.37
CA MET A 1 -25.07 20.93 23.53
C MET A 1 -24.12 21.07 22.34
N SER A 2 -22.87 21.52 22.54
CA SER A 2 -21.93 21.86 21.46
C SER A 2 -21.21 20.61 20.93
N HIS A 3 -21.77 19.99 19.88
CA HIS A 3 -21.25 18.77 19.26
C HIS A 3 -20.15 19.01 18.20
N THR A 4 -19.82 20.26 17.90
CA THR A 4 -18.89 20.64 16.82
C THR A 4 -17.43 20.46 17.22
N THR A 5 -17.09 20.70 18.48
CA THR A 5 -15.72 20.64 19.01
C THR A 5 -15.22 19.20 19.17
N SER A 6 -16.09 18.28 19.59
CA SER A 6 -15.77 16.86 19.73
C SER A 6 -15.47 16.20 18.38
N LYS A 7 -16.31 16.45 17.36
CA LYS A 7 -16.08 15.96 15.99
C LYS A 7 -14.79 16.52 15.37
N LYS A 8 -14.48 17.81 15.60
CA LYS A 8 -13.22 18.41 15.15
C LYS A 8 -12.01 17.72 15.80
N ARG A 9 -12.05 17.52 17.12
CA ARG A 9 -10.98 16.82 17.85
C ARG A 9 -10.75 15.40 17.34
N GLN A 10 -11.82 14.64 17.11
CA GLN A 10 -11.73 13.28 16.57
C GLN A 10 -11.09 13.27 15.18
N ARG A 11 -11.53 14.17 14.29
CA ARG A 11 -10.97 14.28 12.94
C ARG A 11 -9.48 14.64 12.95
N GLU A 12 -9.07 15.55 13.82
CA GLU A 12 -7.66 15.89 13.99
C GLU A 12 -6.84 14.71 14.53
N GLN A 13 -7.38 13.95 15.49
CA GLN A 13 -6.72 12.76 16.01
C GLN A 13 -6.50 11.72 14.91
N THR A 14 -7.55 11.38 14.15
CA THR A 14 -7.45 10.44 13.04
C THR A 14 -6.43 10.88 11.98
N GLN A 15 -6.34 12.19 11.70
CA GLN A 15 -5.33 12.70 10.78
C GLN A 15 -3.91 12.57 11.32
N ARG A 16 -3.70 12.84 12.62
CA ARG A 16 -2.41 12.64 13.28
C ARG A 16 -2.01 11.16 13.23
N ASP A 17 -2.91 10.26 13.60
CA ASP A 17 -2.66 8.81 13.61
C ASP A 17 -2.33 8.28 12.22
N ARG A 18 -3.04 8.74 11.18
CA ARG A 18 -2.75 8.36 9.80
C ARG A 18 -1.37 8.84 9.34
N ARG A 19 -0.94 10.03 9.76
CA ARG A 19 0.38 10.57 9.44
C ARG A 19 1.48 9.77 10.13
N THR A 20 1.35 9.51 11.42
CA THR A 20 2.33 8.72 12.19
C THR A 20 2.47 7.30 11.64
N GLN A 21 1.35 6.64 11.31
CA GLN A 21 1.36 5.31 10.68
C GLN A 21 2.07 5.32 9.32
N LYS A 22 1.79 6.32 8.47
CA LYS A 22 2.41 6.44 7.14
C LYS A 22 3.92 6.71 7.25
N GLU A 23 4.34 7.52 8.21
CA GLU A 23 5.75 7.77 8.49
C GLU A 23 6.46 6.54 9.03
N ALA A 24 5.85 5.82 9.97
CA ALA A 24 6.37 4.56 10.48
C ALA A 24 6.53 3.53 9.34
N HIS A 25 5.53 3.39 8.47
CA HIS A 25 5.61 2.49 7.31
C HIS A 25 6.67 2.94 6.29
N ARG A 26 6.85 4.25 6.10
CA ARG A 26 7.93 4.78 5.26
C ARG A 26 9.30 4.48 5.86
N LEU A 27 9.46 4.58 7.18
CA LEU A 27 10.72 4.25 7.86
C LEU A 27 11.03 2.75 7.72
N LYS A 28 10.04 1.88 7.96
CA LYS A 28 10.18 0.42 7.75
C LYS A 28 10.63 0.07 6.34
N ARG A 29 10.01 0.65 5.31
CA ARG A 29 10.44 0.43 3.91
C ARG A 29 11.85 0.92 3.61
N LYS A 30 12.32 1.98 4.29
CA LYS A 30 13.71 2.45 4.14
C LYS A 30 14.71 1.51 4.81
N THR A 31 14.34 0.88 5.93
CA THR A 31 15.21 -0.04 6.66
C THR A 31 15.26 -1.44 6.04
N GLU A 32 14.13 -1.94 5.56
CA GLU A 32 14.01 -3.30 5.02
C GLU A 32 14.64 -3.42 3.62
N GLY A 33 14.87 -2.29 2.93
CA GLY A 33 15.43 -2.27 1.58
C GLY A 33 14.51 -2.92 0.54
N PRO A 34 14.86 -2.85 -0.75
CA PRO A 34 14.18 -3.64 -1.77
C PRO A 34 14.41 -5.14 -1.51
N ARG A 35 13.38 -5.97 -1.70
CA ARG A 35 13.55 -7.44 -1.66
C ARG A 35 14.62 -7.85 -2.67
N SER A 36 15.45 -8.82 -2.30
CA SER A 36 16.47 -9.38 -3.19
C SER A 36 15.82 -9.95 -4.45
N GLN A 37 16.48 -9.79 -5.61
CA GLN A 37 16.02 -10.42 -6.85
C GLN A 37 15.85 -11.94 -6.65
N GLY A 38 14.70 -12.47 -7.05
CA GLY A 38 14.35 -13.89 -6.89
C GLY A 38 13.60 -14.25 -5.60
N GLN A 39 13.29 -13.28 -4.73
CA GLN A 39 12.43 -13.52 -3.59
C GLN A 39 10.96 -13.37 -4.01
N ASP A 40 10.28 -14.49 -4.20
CA ASP A 40 8.85 -14.52 -4.54
C ASP A 40 8.02 -13.83 -3.47
N ASP A 41 6.97 -13.13 -3.90
CA ASP A 41 6.01 -12.54 -2.96
C ASP A 41 5.23 -13.68 -2.29
N PRO A 42 5.23 -13.80 -0.95
CA PRO A 42 4.43 -14.81 -0.26
C PRO A 42 2.94 -14.73 -0.61
N ASP A 43 2.42 -13.54 -0.96
CA ASP A 43 1.03 -13.35 -1.37
C ASP A 43 0.76 -13.86 -2.80
N LEU A 44 1.83 -14.00 -3.62
CA LEU A 44 1.77 -14.55 -4.99
C LEU A 44 2.30 -15.99 -5.07
N ALA A 45 2.88 -16.52 -3.99
CA ALA A 45 3.44 -17.86 -3.95
C ALA A 45 2.36 -18.90 -4.25
N GLY A 46 2.57 -19.70 -5.29
CA GLY A 46 1.61 -20.71 -5.73
C GLY A 46 0.50 -20.21 -6.66
N MET A 47 0.50 -18.92 -7.05
CA MET A 47 -0.36 -18.44 -8.13
C MET A 47 0.18 -18.90 -9.48
N VAL A 48 -0.67 -19.53 -10.29
CA VAL A 48 -0.37 -19.91 -11.67
C VAL A 48 -0.97 -18.83 -12.57
N ALA A 49 -0.13 -18.15 -13.35
CA ALA A 49 -0.60 -17.18 -14.33
C ALA A 49 -1.41 -17.90 -15.42
N GLY A 50 -2.56 -17.31 -15.79
CA GLY A 50 -3.35 -17.83 -16.91
C GLY A 50 -2.62 -17.69 -18.26
N PRO A 51 -3.10 -18.36 -19.31
CA PRO A 51 -2.56 -18.18 -20.64
C PRO A 51 -2.64 -16.70 -21.03
N GLN A 52 -1.49 -16.12 -21.38
CA GLN A 52 -1.44 -14.77 -21.91
C GLN A 52 -2.20 -14.74 -23.24
N PRO A 53 -3.12 -13.78 -23.47
CA PRO A 53 -3.79 -13.67 -24.76
C PRO A 53 -2.76 -13.42 -25.87
N PRO A 54 -3.04 -13.88 -27.11
CA PRO A 54 -2.17 -13.58 -28.24
C PRO A 54 -2.02 -12.06 -28.35
N GLN A 55 -0.79 -11.59 -28.55
CA GLN A 55 -0.57 -10.19 -28.88
C GLN A 55 -1.25 -9.97 -30.22
N GLU A 56 -2.34 -9.19 -30.24
CA GLU A 56 -2.83 -8.65 -31.50
C GLU A 56 -1.70 -7.78 -32.01
N ASP A 57 -0.97 -8.29 -33.00
CA ASP A 57 0.09 -7.55 -33.67
C ASP A 57 -0.48 -6.18 -34.03
N GLY A 58 0.07 -5.14 -33.41
CA GLY A 58 -0.31 -3.77 -33.69
C GLY A 58 -0.11 -3.47 -35.16
N ILE A 59 -1.21 -3.56 -35.93
CA ILE A 59 -1.32 -2.88 -37.21
C ILE A 59 -1.14 -1.39 -36.89
N HIS A 60 -0.11 -0.83 -37.49
CA HIS A 60 0.19 0.60 -37.45
C HIS A 60 -0.93 1.40 -38.14
#